data_AF-A0A3B0XN01-F1
#
_entry.id   AF-A0A3B0XN01-F1
#
_cell.length_a   1.000
_cell.length_b   1.000
_cell.length_c   1.000
_cell.angle_alpha   90.00
_cell.angle_beta   90.00
_cell.angle_gamma   90.00
#
_symmetry.space_group_name_H-M   'P 1'
#
loop_
_entity.id
_entity.type
_entity.pdbx_description
1 polymer ?
#
loop_
_entity_poly.entity_id
_entity_poly.type
_entity_poly.pdbx_seq_one_letter_code
_entity_poly.pdbx_strand_id
1 'polypeptide(L)'
;MTEQIDSRAIGALKCIDRATGYILTRPLNVISESADFIRNRSNLYVIKKVAGLGEYTDSFNPVPSLPATGSLSVTVQVKDPLNQYLPRTVDINLPLDTSPENIENSNSIFRPIEVSLYAAPNAGLLSNWSTVRVSVLRNDNVLGEVPVKGSLLRIIRQSDNAVLSSGLSDGRGEALVIIPGVPITQFSEEESSDTELGNDTPVVVSELSVRLEVSFDSSVSWPVNPDVLEANHSSNLVATENMALRTGRMEKINIVLN
;
A
#
# COMPACT_ATOMS: atom_id res chain seq x y z
N MET A 1 -44.55 6.39 -2.09
CA MET A 1 -43.36 6.29 -2.95
C MET A 1 -42.69 4.99 -2.56
N THR A 2 -42.88 3.94 -3.36
CA THR A 2 -42.44 2.58 -3.04
C THR A 2 -40.96 2.47 -3.40
N GLU A 3 -40.10 2.36 -2.40
CA GLU A 3 -38.67 2.18 -2.61
C GLU A 3 -38.43 0.77 -3.16
N GLN A 4 -38.09 0.65 -4.45
CA GLN A 4 -37.72 -0.61 -5.07
C GLN A 4 -36.26 -0.91 -4.72
N ILE A 5 -36.07 -1.81 -3.76
CA ILE A 5 -34.76 -2.35 -3.41
C ILE A 5 -34.46 -3.47 -4.41
N ASP A 6 -33.90 -3.10 -5.57
CA ASP A 6 -33.71 -4.03 -6.69
C ASP A 6 -32.37 -4.80 -6.65
N SER A 7 -31.40 -4.39 -5.83
CA SER A 7 -30.08 -5.05 -5.81
C SER A 7 -29.31 -4.88 -4.51
N ARG A 8 -28.62 -5.95 -4.09
CA ARG A 8 -27.72 -5.97 -2.93
C ARG A 8 -26.29 -5.57 -3.33
N ALA A 9 -25.63 -4.76 -2.51
CA ALA A 9 -24.18 -4.53 -2.63
C ALA A 9 -23.42 -5.76 -2.11
N ILE A 10 -22.37 -6.19 -2.82
CA ILE A 10 -21.59 -7.39 -2.45
C ILE A 10 -20.43 -7.02 -1.52
N GLY A 11 -19.97 -5.77 -1.62
CA GLY A 11 -18.86 -5.22 -0.85
C GLY A 11 -18.42 -3.88 -1.44
N ALA A 12 -17.40 -3.28 -0.85
CA ALA A 12 -16.81 -2.05 -1.36
C ALA A 12 -15.30 -2.02 -1.16
N LEU A 13 -14.58 -1.38 -2.09
CA LEU A 13 -13.15 -1.12 -1.98
C LEU A 13 -12.90 0.33 -1.53
N LYS A 14 -11.94 0.49 -0.63
CA LYS A 14 -11.40 1.77 -0.18
C LYS A 14 -9.93 1.85 -0.58
N CYS A 15 -9.61 2.60 -1.63
CA CYS A 15 -8.22 2.80 -2.02
C CYS A 15 -7.56 3.81 -1.09
N ILE A 16 -6.41 3.44 -0.53
CA ILE A 16 -5.65 4.27 0.40
C ILE A 16 -4.21 4.44 -0.07
N ASP A 17 -3.59 5.54 0.33
CA ASP A 17 -2.14 5.73 0.19
C ASP A 17 -1.42 4.84 1.20
N ARG A 18 -0.52 3.96 0.74
CA ARG A 18 0.23 3.05 1.60
C ARG A 18 1.05 3.77 2.67
N ALA A 19 1.61 4.93 2.35
CA ALA A 19 2.52 5.65 3.25
C ALA A 19 1.76 6.39 4.36
N THR A 20 0.61 7.01 4.04
CA THR A 20 -0.12 7.87 4.98
C THR A 20 -1.40 7.23 5.54
N GLY A 21 -1.91 6.18 4.90
CA GLY A 21 -3.21 5.58 5.22
C GLY A 21 -4.42 6.43 4.78
N TYR A 22 -4.20 7.58 4.14
CA TYR A 22 -5.29 8.45 3.72
C TYR A 22 -6.07 7.85 2.54
N ILE A 23 -7.38 8.09 2.56
CA ILE A 23 -8.28 7.68 1.49
C ILE A 23 -7.99 8.51 0.25
N LEU A 24 -7.87 7.83 -0.88
CA LEU A 24 -7.70 8.48 -2.17
C LEU A 24 -9.05 9.02 -2.65
N THR A 25 -9.20 10.35 -2.57
CA THR A 25 -10.43 11.05 -2.91
C THR A 25 -10.62 11.26 -4.41
N ARG A 26 -9.58 11.05 -5.21
CA ARG A 26 -9.64 11.16 -6.68
C ARG A 26 -10.17 9.88 -7.33
N PRO A 27 -10.78 9.97 -8.53
CA PRO A 27 -11.17 8.79 -9.29
C PRO A 27 -9.94 8.04 -9.85
N LEU A 28 -9.85 6.77 -9.49
CA LEU A 28 -8.99 5.74 -10.05
C LEU A 28 -9.78 4.86 -11.04
N ASN A 29 -9.06 4.23 -11.98
CA ASN A 29 -9.60 3.20 -12.86
C ASN A 29 -9.52 1.85 -12.13
N VAL A 30 -10.68 1.31 -11.77
CA VAL A 30 -10.84 0.00 -11.13
C VAL A 30 -11.54 -0.91 -12.12
N ILE A 31 -10.85 -1.96 -12.55
CA ILE A 31 -11.35 -2.90 -13.56
C ILE A 31 -11.17 -4.34 -13.09
N SER A 32 -12.07 -5.20 -13.52
CA SER A 32 -11.99 -6.65 -13.33
C SER A 32 -12.65 -7.32 -14.53
N GLU A 33 -12.25 -8.55 -14.83
CA GLU A 33 -12.89 -9.37 -15.86
C GLU A 33 -14.21 -9.97 -15.35
N SER A 34 -14.36 -10.13 -14.04
CA SER A 34 -15.48 -10.84 -13.42
C SER A 34 -16.35 -9.98 -12.52
N ALA A 35 -16.07 -8.68 -12.37
CA ALA A 35 -16.82 -7.79 -11.49
C ALA A 35 -17.02 -6.37 -12.02
N ASP A 36 -18.20 -5.81 -11.73
CA ASP A 36 -18.57 -4.43 -12.05
C ASP A 36 -18.48 -3.54 -10.81
N PHE A 37 -17.91 -2.34 -10.98
CA PHE A 37 -17.71 -1.37 -9.91
C PHE A 37 -18.40 -0.05 -10.20
N ILE A 38 -18.98 0.55 -9.15
CA ILE A 38 -19.49 1.93 -9.19
C ILE A 38 -18.88 2.72 -8.03
N ARG A 39 -18.36 3.90 -8.34
CA ARG A 39 -17.83 4.82 -7.33
C ARG A 39 -18.95 5.62 -6.68
N ASN A 40 -19.00 5.61 -5.35
CA ASN A 40 -19.99 6.37 -4.59
C ASN A 40 -19.46 7.77 -4.17
N ARG A 41 -20.30 8.55 -3.49
CA ARG A 41 -19.95 9.90 -2.99
C ARG A 41 -18.95 9.89 -1.82
N SER A 42 -18.81 8.75 -1.15
CA SER A 42 -17.82 8.54 -0.09
C SER A 42 -16.47 8.04 -0.61
N ASN A 43 -16.24 8.11 -1.93
CA ASN A 43 -15.02 7.66 -2.61
C ASN A 43 -14.74 6.15 -2.52
N LEU A 44 -15.76 5.34 -2.23
CA LEU A 44 -15.67 3.88 -2.25
C LEU A 44 -16.08 3.33 -3.62
N TYR A 45 -15.44 2.23 -4.02
CA TYR A 45 -15.82 1.46 -5.21
C TYR A 45 -16.71 0.31 -4.79
N VAL A 46 -18.01 0.48 -4.94
CA VAL A 46 -19.02 -0.52 -4.59
C VAL A 46 -19.06 -1.60 -5.67
N ILE A 47 -18.98 -2.85 -5.24
CA ILE A 47 -19.09 -4.03 -6.11
C ILE A 47 -20.58 -4.25 -6.40
N LYS A 48 -20.98 -3.99 -7.64
CA LYS A 48 -22.38 -4.06 -8.06
C LYS A 48 -22.77 -5.45 -8.53
N LYS A 49 -21.91 -6.08 -9.31
CA LYS A 49 -22.13 -7.40 -9.90
C LYS A 49 -20.83 -8.17 -9.90
N VAL A 50 -20.94 -9.48 -9.73
CA VAL A 50 -19.82 -10.41 -9.86
C VAL A 50 -20.32 -11.66 -10.60
N ALA A 51 -19.56 -12.12 -11.58
CA ALA A 51 -19.84 -13.37 -12.28
C ALA A 51 -19.88 -14.53 -11.29
N GLY A 52 -20.98 -15.30 -11.28
CA GLY A 52 -21.20 -16.39 -10.32
C GLY A 52 -21.94 -15.99 -9.03
N LEU A 53 -22.22 -14.70 -8.81
CA LEU A 53 -23.01 -14.19 -7.67
C LEU A 53 -24.33 -13.52 -8.10
N GLY A 54 -24.88 -13.89 -9.26
CA GLY A 54 -26.14 -13.32 -9.77
C GLY A 54 -27.29 -13.50 -8.79
N GLU A 55 -27.58 -14.74 -8.39
CA GLU A 55 -28.66 -15.05 -7.43
C GLU A 55 -28.46 -14.35 -6.07
N TYR A 56 -27.21 -14.19 -5.65
CA TYR A 56 -26.84 -13.47 -4.42
C TYR A 56 -27.11 -11.96 -4.53
N THR A 57 -26.91 -11.38 -5.72
CA THR A 57 -27.14 -9.95 -5.99
C THR A 57 -28.63 -9.64 -6.10
N ASP A 58 -29.38 -10.54 -6.72
CA ASP A 58 -30.80 -10.40 -7.04
C ASP A 58 -31.72 -10.75 -5.84
N SER A 59 -31.19 -11.45 -4.83
CA SER A 59 -31.94 -11.84 -3.63
C SER A 59 -31.65 -10.90 -2.45
N PHE A 60 -32.64 -10.09 -2.07
CA PHE A 60 -32.49 -9.21 -0.90
C PHE A 60 -32.74 -9.93 0.43
N ASN A 61 -33.79 -10.74 0.53
CA ASN A 61 -34.13 -11.53 1.72
C ASN A 61 -34.97 -12.75 1.32
N PRO A 62 -34.61 -13.99 1.68
CA PRO A 62 -33.42 -14.40 2.47
C PRO A 62 -32.11 -14.27 1.70
N VAL A 63 -30.99 -14.17 2.43
CA VAL A 63 -29.65 -14.27 1.84
C VAL A 63 -29.44 -15.72 1.40
N PRO A 64 -29.09 -15.97 0.12
CA PRO A 64 -28.75 -17.32 -0.32
C PRO A 64 -27.56 -17.86 0.48
N SER A 65 -27.66 -19.11 0.95
CA SER A 65 -26.57 -19.80 1.65
C SER A 65 -25.47 -20.31 0.70
N LEU A 66 -25.72 -20.21 -0.61
CA LEU A 66 -24.78 -20.55 -1.67
C LEU A 66 -24.55 -19.33 -2.58
N PRO A 67 -23.31 -19.10 -3.04
CA PRO A 67 -22.11 -19.84 -2.67
C PRO A 67 -21.59 -19.45 -1.27
N ALA A 68 -20.76 -20.31 -0.67
CA ALA A 68 -20.23 -20.08 0.67
C ALA A 68 -19.39 -18.78 0.73
N THR A 69 -19.41 -18.10 1.88
CA THR A 69 -18.63 -16.88 2.13
C THR A 69 -17.16 -17.07 1.75
N GLY A 70 -16.62 -16.14 0.95
CA GLY A 70 -15.23 -16.15 0.48
C GLY A 70 -14.84 -17.27 -0.49
N SER A 71 -15.81 -18.00 -1.06
CA SER A 71 -15.51 -19.12 -1.98
C SER A 71 -15.10 -18.71 -3.39
N LEU A 72 -15.41 -17.48 -3.81
CA LEU A 72 -15.10 -16.95 -5.13
C LEU A 72 -13.99 -15.91 -5.04
N SER A 73 -12.84 -16.18 -5.65
CA SER A 73 -11.75 -15.19 -5.78
C SER A 73 -11.95 -14.34 -7.03
N VAL A 74 -11.93 -13.02 -6.84
CA VAL A 74 -12.06 -12.02 -7.90
C VAL A 74 -10.79 -11.19 -7.92
N THR A 75 -10.08 -11.24 -9.04
CA THR A 75 -8.92 -10.36 -9.27
C THR A 75 -9.37 -9.01 -9.80
N VAL A 76 -8.89 -7.94 -9.17
CA VAL A 76 -9.19 -6.55 -9.51
C VAL A 76 -7.90 -5.82 -9.78
N GLN A 77 -7.85 -5.09 -10.88
CA GLN A 77 -6.75 -4.21 -11.21
C GLN A 77 -7.13 -2.77 -10.90
N VAL A 78 -6.26 -2.07 -10.18
CA VAL A 78 -6.40 -0.66 -9.86
C VAL A 78 -5.29 0.12 -10.55
N LYS A 79 -5.66 1.16 -11.29
CA LYS A 79 -4.74 2.04 -12.00
C LYS A 79 -5.09 3.50 -11.75
N ASP A 80 -4.07 4.30 -11.41
CA ASP A 80 -4.19 5.75 -11.34
C ASP A 80 -4.04 6.38 -12.74
N PRO A 81 -5.04 7.11 -13.27
CA PRO A 81 -4.94 7.80 -14.55
C PRO A 81 -3.79 8.82 -14.63
N LEU A 82 -3.41 9.41 -13.49
CA LEU A 82 -2.33 10.39 -13.41
C LEU A 82 -0.95 9.76 -13.15
N ASN A 83 -0.89 8.44 -13.01
CA ASN A 83 0.33 7.67 -12.73
C ASN A 83 1.14 8.21 -11.52
N GLN A 84 0.50 8.78 -10.49
CA GLN A 84 1.17 9.12 -9.23
C GLN A 84 1.17 7.93 -8.25
N TYR A 85 0.28 6.95 -8.43
CA TYR A 85 0.38 5.63 -7.80
C TYR A 85 0.64 4.55 -8.85
N LEU A 86 1.37 3.51 -8.44
CA LEU A 86 1.66 2.36 -9.28
C LEU A 86 0.39 1.52 -9.50
N PRO A 87 0.20 0.96 -10.71
CA PRO A 87 -0.85 -0.01 -10.93
C PRO A 87 -0.57 -1.26 -10.09
N ARG A 88 -1.61 -1.83 -9.51
CA ARG A 88 -1.53 -3.11 -8.79
C ARG A 88 -2.74 -3.97 -9.07
N THR A 89 -2.60 -5.25 -8.78
CA THR A 89 -3.71 -6.19 -8.66
C THR A 89 -4.04 -6.43 -7.18
N VAL A 90 -5.26 -6.86 -6.92
CA VAL A 90 -5.73 -7.31 -5.61
C VAL A 90 -6.71 -8.46 -5.84
N ASP A 91 -6.59 -9.50 -5.03
CA ASP A 91 -7.49 -10.65 -5.05
C ASP A 91 -8.48 -10.52 -3.89
N ILE A 92 -9.76 -10.64 -4.20
CA ILE A 92 -10.84 -10.45 -3.25
C ILE A 92 -11.67 -11.73 -3.17
N ASN A 93 -11.81 -12.26 -1.97
CA ASN A 93 -12.66 -13.42 -1.72
C ASN A 93 -14.08 -12.95 -1.42
N LEU A 94 -15.04 -13.37 -2.25
CA LEU A 94 -16.45 -13.04 -2.19
C LEU A 94 -17.31 -14.32 -2.09
N PRO A 95 -18.57 -14.25 -1.63
CA PRO A 95 -19.22 -13.08 -1.01
C PRO A 95 -18.63 -12.77 0.37
N LEU A 96 -18.79 -11.52 0.82
CA LEU A 96 -18.41 -11.08 2.16
C LEU A 96 -19.42 -11.56 3.21
N ASP A 97 -18.98 -11.61 4.47
CA ASP A 97 -19.83 -11.98 5.59
C ASP A 97 -20.87 -10.89 5.88
N THR A 98 -22.14 -11.28 5.92
CA THR A 98 -23.27 -10.39 6.19
C THR A 98 -23.72 -10.40 7.65
N SER A 99 -23.13 -11.25 8.50
CA SER A 99 -23.50 -11.35 9.91
C SER A 99 -23.15 -10.07 10.67
N PRO A 100 -24.11 -9.41 11.35
CA PRO A 100 -23.83 -8.24 12.18
C PRO A 100 -22.89 -8.53 13.35
N GLU A 101 -22.84 -9.77 13.83
CA GLU A 101 -21.95 -10.19 14.92
C GLU A 101 -20.47 -10.14 14.51
N ASN A 102 -20.20 -10.19 13.20
CA ASN A 102 -18.87 -10.23 12.61
C ASN A 102 -18.45 -8.89 12.02
N ILE A 103 -19.01 -7.77 12.50
CA ILE A 103 -18.78 -6.42 11.94
C ILE A 103 -17.30 -6.01 11.95
N GLU A 104 -16.53 -6.46 12.95
CA GLU A 104 -15.12 -6.12 13.10
C GLU A 104 -14.20 -6.97 12.21
N ASN A 105 -14.70 -8.06 11.63
CA ASN A 105 -13.88 -8.95 10.81
C ASN A 105 -13.53 -8.29 9.47
N SER A 106 -12.34 -8.59 8.95
CA SER A 106 -11.84 -8.04 7.68
C SER A 106 -12.65 -8.49 6.46
N ASN A 107 -13.35 -9.62 6.55
CA ASN A 107 -14.24 -10.15 5.53
C ASN A 107 -15.71 -9.71 5.72
N SER A 108 -15.99 -8.76 6.60
CA SER A 108 -17.32 -8.23 6.83
C SER A 108 -17.77 -7.29 5.71
N ILE A 109 -19.02 -7.39 5.27
CA ILE A 109 -19.62 -6.47 4.29
C ILE A 109 -19.68 -5.02 4.80
N PHE A 110 -19.69 -4.83 6.12
CA PHE A 110 -19.80 -3.51 6.75
C PHE A 110 -18.46 -2.76 6.78
N ARG A 111 -17.36 -3.43 6.44
CA ARG A 111 -16.04 -2.83 6.33
C ARG A 111 -15.59 -2.84 4.88
N PRO A 112 -15.24 -1.67 4.30
CA PRO A 112 -14.69 -1.68 2.96
C PRO A 112 -13.30 -2.32 2.99
N ILE A 113 -13.01 -3.10 1.96
CA ILE A 113 -11.72 -3.74 1.75
C ILE A 113 -10.71 -2.64 1.42
N GLU A 114 -9.67 -2.52 2.23
CA GLU A 114 -8.64 -1.51 2.05
C GLU A 114 -7.62 -1.96 1.00
N VAL A 115 -7.49 -1.17 -0.06
CA VAL A 115 -6.52 -1.42 -1.14
C VAL A 115 -5.41 -0.39 -1.04
N SER A 116 -4.26 -0.81 -0.49
CA SER A 116 -3.09 0.05 -0.37
C SER A 116 -2.41 0.26 -1.72
N LEU A 117 -2.31 1.52 -2.15
CA LEU A 117 -1.60 1.93 -3.35
C LEU A 117 -0.23 2.49 -3.01
N TYR A 118 0.76 2.08 -3.80
CA TYR A 118 2.16 2.45 -3.64
C TYR A 118 2.48 3.65 -4.52
N ALA A 119 3.16 4.64 -3.97
CA ALA A 119 3.54 5.85 -4.69
C ALA A 119 4.46 5.49 -5.88
N ALA A 120 4.15 6.04 -7.05
CA ALA A 120 5.03 5.93 -8.20
C ALA A 120 6.23 6.88 -8.05
N PRO A 121 7.38 6.63 -8.71
CA PRO A 121 8.56 7.49 -8.60
C PRO A 121 8.37 8.98 -8.97
N ASN A 122 7.30 9.29 -9.71
CA ASN A 122 6.86 10.63 -10.12
C ASN A 122 5.74 11.21 -9.23
N ALA A 123 5.39 10.56 -8.11
CA ALA A 123 4.43 11.09 -7.16
C ALA A 123 4.87 12.44 -6.58
N GLY A 124 3.89 13.29 -6.24
CA GLY A 124 4.16 14.54 -5.53
C GLY A 124 4.68 14.26 -4.11
N LEU A 125 5.69 15.00 -3.68
CA LEU A 125 6.30 14.87 -2.36
C LEU A 125 6.00 16.11 -1.52
N LEU A 126 5.76 15.90 -0.23
CA LEU A 126 5.69 16.99 0.75
C LEU A 126 7.06 17.23 1.37
N SER A 127 7.35 18.48 1.74
CA SER A 127 8.64 18.91 2.29
C SER A 127 8.95 18.32 3.67
N ASN A 128 7.94 17.86 4.39
CA ASN A 128 8.08 17.26 5.72
C ASN A 128 8.25 15.73 5.70
N TRP A 129 8.36 15.12 4.52
CA TRP A 129 8.56 13.68 4.39
C TRP A 129 10.04 13.33 4.27
N SER A 130 10.44 12.22 4.90
CA SER A 130 11.66 11.54 4.52
C SER A 130 11.33 10.58 3.37
N THR A 131 12.17 10.54 2.35
CA THR A 131 11.92 9.72 1.16
C THR A 131 13.15 8.91 0.79
N VAL A 132 12.93 7.72 0.26
CA VAL A 132 13.98 6.87 -0.28
C VAL A 132 13.61 6.54 -1.71
N ARG A 133 14.49 6.90 -2.66
CA ARG A 133 14.42 6.47 -4.05
C ARG A 133 15.37 5.32 -4.26
N VAL A 134 14.87 4.24 -4.82
CA VAL A 134 15.65 3.02 -5.00
C VAL A 134 15.57 2.58 -6.45
N SER A 135 16.72 2.40 -7.08
CA SER A 135 16.85 1.71 -8.35
C SER A 135 17.12 0.23 -8.07
N VAL A 136 16.27 -0.66 -8.55
CA VAL A 136 16.40 -2.11 -8.41
C VAL A 136 16.73 -2.69 -9.79
N LEU A 137 17.95 -3.19 -9.91
CA LEU A 137 18.52 -3.77 -11.11
C LEU A 137 18.85 -5.23 -10.84
N ARG A 138 19.01 -6.03 -11.88
CA ARG A 138 19.51 -7.41 -11.80
C ARG A 138 20.54 -7.62 -12.89
N ASN A 139 21.60 -8.35 -12.58
CA ASN A 139 22.59 -8.72 -13.58
C ASN A 139 22.03 -9.81 -14.53
N ASP A 140 22.04 -9.52 -15.81
CA ASP A 140 21.77 -10.46 -16.89
C ASP A 140 23.06 -10.71 -17.67
N ASN A 141 23.36 -11.98 -17.95
CA ASN A 141 24.60 -12.40 -18.61
C ASN A 141 24.74 -11.87 -20.05
N VAL A 142 23.63 -11.45 -20.69
CA VAL A 142 23.59 -11.00 -22.08
C VAL A 142 23.34 -9.50 -22.18
N LEU A 143 22.40 -8.98 -21.37
CA LEU A 143 21.92 -7.60 -21.45
C LEU A 143 22.59 -6.66 -20.43
N GLY A 144 23.39 -7.18 -19.50
CA GLY A 144 23.97 -6.39 -18.41
C GLY A 144 22.95 -6.11 -17.32
N GLU A 145 22.97 -4.91 -16.73
CA GLU A 145 22.01 -4.53 -15.68
C GLU A 145 20.62 -4.29 -16.28
N VAL A 146 19.65 -5.11 -15.89
CA VAL A 146 18.26 -5.04 -16.33
C VAL A 146 17.37 -4.59 -15.16
N PRO A 147 16.43 -3.65 -15.38
CA PRO A 147 15.53 -3.19 -14.34
C PRO A 147 14.59 -4.30 -13.83
N VAL A 148 14.38 -4.32 -12.52
CA VAL A 148 13.52 -5.30 -11.85
C VAL A 148 12.22 -4.61 -11.42
N LYS A 149 11.15 -4.94 -12.14
CA LYS A 149 9.79 -4.44 -11.84
C LYS A 149 9.10 -5.29 -10.78
N GLY A 150 8.27 -4.65 -9.95
CA GLY A 150 7.42 -5.36 -8.98
C GLY A 150 8.17 -5.89 -7.75
N SER A 151 9.39 -5.41 -7.47
CA SER A 151 10.06 -5.68 -6.20
C SER A 151 9.38 -4.89 -5.10
N LEU A 152 9.15 -5.53 -3.96
CA LEU A 152 8.63 -4.88 -2.75
C LEU A 152 9.82 -4.40 -1.90
N LEU A 153 9.74 -3.16 -1.44
CA LEU A 153 10.73 -2.53 -0.59
C LEU A 153 10.09 -2.21 0.76
N ARG A 154 10.74 -2.58 1.86
CA ARG A 154 10.30 -2.24 3.22
C ARG A 154 11.36 -1.42 3.93
N ILE A 155 10.92 -0.38 4.62
CA ILE A 155 11.77 0.38 5.55
C ILE A 155 11.41 -0.04 6.96
N ILE A 156 12.40 -0.59 7.67
CA ILE A 156 12.24 -1.16 9.00
C ILE A 156 13.06 -0.34 9.98
N ARG A 157 12.45 0.07 11.09
CA ARG A 157 13.16 0.76 12.17
C ARG A 157 14.08 -0.22 12.89
N GLN A 158 15.35 0.14 13.06
CA GLN A 158 16.32 -0.78 13.67
C GLN A 158 16.08 -1.02 15.17
N SER A 159 15.47 -0.08 15.89
CA SER A 159 15.29 -0.17 17.35
C SER A 159 14.28 -1.23 17.79
N ASP A 160 13.22 -1.45 17.01
CA ASP A 160 12.09 -2.33 17.36
C ASP A 160 11.68 -3.27 16.21
N ASN A 161 12.39 -3.24 15.08
CA ASN A 161 12.04 -3.94 13.84
C ASN A 161 10.62 -3.63 13.32
N ALA A 162 10.04 -2.48 13.66
CA ALA A 162 8.76 -2.07 13.13
C ALA A 162 8.88 -1.65 11.66
N VAL A 163 7.99 -2.16 10.81
CA VAL A 163 7.85 -1.70 9.42
C VAL A 163 7.27 -0.29 9.44
N LEU A 164 8.06 0.69 8.99
CA LEU A 164 7.67 2.10 8.94
C LEU A 164 6.87 2.43 7.70
N SER A 165 7.30 1.87 6.56
CA SER A 165 6.67 2.10 5.26
C SER A 165 7.12 1.04 4.27
N SER A 166 6.40 0.94 3.14
CA SER A 166 6.80 0.10 2.02
C SER A 166 6.59 0.80 0.67
N GLY A 167 7.40 0.40 -0.31
CA GLY A 167 7.41 0.88 -1.69
C GLY A 167 7.39 -0.29 -2.68
N LEU A 168 7.15 0.01 -3.94
CA LEU A 168 7.19 -0.99 -5.01
C LEU A 168 7.99 -0.44 -6.20
N SER A 169 8.78 -1.26 -6.88
CA SER A 169 9.49 -0.85 -8.09
C SER A 169 8.59 -0.86 -9.33
N ASP A 170 8.76 0.17 -10.16
CA ASP A 170 8.02 0.36 -11.41
C ASP A 170 8.62 -0.43 -12.58
N GLY A 171 8.08 -0.25 -13.79
CA GLY A 171 8.58 -0.91 -15.00
C GLY A 171 10.03 -0.57 -15.39
N ARG A 172 10.63 0.46 -14.78
CA ARG A 172 12.02 0.89 -14.95
C ARG A 172 12.90 0.44 -13.79
N GLY A 173 12.37 -0.34 -12.85
CA GLY A 173 13.08 -0.74 -11.64
C GLY A 173 13.18 0.37 -10.60
N GLU A 174 12.48 1.48 -10.78
CA GLU A 174 12.53 2.62 -9.85
C GLU A 174 11.42 2.51 -8.81
N ALA A 175 11.76 2.68 -7.54
CA ALA A 175 10.82 2.69 -6.43
C ALA A 175 10.93 3.99 -5.64
N LEU A 176 9.80 4.39 -5.05
CA LEU A 176 9.72 5.48 -4.10
C LEU A 176 9.09 4.96 -2.81
N VAL A 177 9.83 5.08 -1.71
CA VAL A 177 9.32 4.85 -0.36
C VAL A 177 9.18 6.18 0.36
N ILE A 178 7.98 6.46 0.87
CA ILE A 178 7.66 7.68 1.61
C ILE A 178 7.53 7.31 3.08
N ILE A 179 8.28 7.98 3.96
CA ILE A 179 8.25 7.77 5.40
C ILE A 179 7.74 9.07 6.03
N PRO A 180 6.42 9.16 6.30
CA PRO A 180 5.88 10.32 7.01
C PRO A 180 6.32 10.29 8.49
N GLY A 181 6.45 11.47 9.08
CA GLY A 181 6.58 11.60 10.54
C GLY A 181 7.93 11.15 11.12
N VAL A 182 9.03 11.26 10.36
CA VAL A 182 10.37 11.18 10.97
C VAL A 182 10.48 12.29 12.03
N PRO A 183 10.85 11.97 13.29
CA PRO A 183 10.90 12.94 14.36
C PRO A 183 11.73 14.17 13.96
N ILE A 184 11.19 15.35 14.22
CA ILE A 184 11.87 16.63 13.98
C ILE A 184 12.46 17.06 15.31
N THR A 185 13.80 17.09 15.40
CA THR A 185 14.61 17.73 16.45
C THR A 185 14.09 17.59 17.88
N GLN A 186 14.75 16.76 18.70
CA GLN A 186 14.61 16.88 20.15
C GLN A 186 15.51 18.02 20.62
N PHE A 187 14.93 19.03 21.26
CA PHE A 187 15.69 20.01 22.02
C PHE A 187 16.21 19.30 23.28
N SER A 188 17.50 19.38 23.56
CA SER A 188 18.03 18.89 24.84
C SER A 188 17.51 19.80 25.96
N GLU A 189 16.63 19.27 26.82
CA GLU A 189 16.34 19.88 28.12
C GLU A 189 17.52 19.62 29.05
N GLU A 190 18.60 20.40 28.90
CA GLU A 190 19.55 20.55 30.00
C GLU A 190 18.96 21.55 30.99
N GLU A 191 18.35 21.05 32.07
CA GLU A 191 18.18 21.79 33.32
C GLU A 191 19.57 22.24 33.79
N SER A 192 19.98 23.43 33.36
CA SER A 192 21.11 24.15 33.92
C SER A 192 20.56 25.27 34.78
N SER A 193 20.58 25.04 36.09
CA SER A 193 20.48 26.08 37.11
C SER A 193 21.54 27.16 36.84
N ASP A 194 21.11 28.42 36.83
CA ASP A 194 21.90 29.65 36.93
C ASP A 194 23.09 29.80 35.96
N THR A 195 22.96 30.63 34.93
CA THR A 195 23.66 31.93 34.78
C THR A 195 23.50 32.53 33.37
N GLU A 196 23.59 33.85 33.33
CA GLU A 196 23.50 34.73 32.16
C GLU A 196 24.41 34.37 30.97
N LEU A 197 24.03 34.88 29.79
CA LEU A 197 24.78 35.05 28.53
C LEU A 197 24.80 33.87 27.53
N GLY A 198 23.88 33.92 26.57
CA GLY A 198 24.19 33.71 25.15
C GLY A 198 24.52 32.31 24.66
N ASN A 199 23.95 31.24 25.22
CA ASN A 199 24.20 29.89 24.74
C ASN A 199 23.25 29.50 23.59
N ASP A 200 23.84 29.45 22.39
CA ASP A 200 23.35 28.78 21.19
C ASP A 200 23.16 27.29 21.52
N THR A 201 21.92 26.88 21.85
CA THR A 201 21.62 25.48 22.16
C THR A 201 21.83 24.66 20.89
N PRO A 202 22.65 23.59 20.92
CA PRO A 202 22.92 22.82 19.71
C PRO A 202 21.65 22.12 19.25
N VAL A 203 21.14 22.49 18.07
CA VAL A 203 20.02 21.82 17.42
C VAL A 203 20.48 20.42 17.00
N VAL A 204 20.10 19.40 17.77
CA VAL A 204 20.38 18.00 17.40
C VAL A 204 19.40 17.58 16.32
N VAL A 205 19.91 17.36 15.10
CA VAL A 205 19.14 16.75 14.03
C VAL A 205 18.96 15.28 14.38
N SER A 206 17.73 14.88 14.72
CA SER A 206 17.40 13.49 14.99
C SER A 206 17.51 12.66 13.70
N GLU A 207 18.40 11.67 13.75
CA GLU A 207 18.51 10.62 12.73
C GLU A 207 17.69 9.41 13.15
N LEU A 208 16.96 8.83 12.20
CA LEU A 208 16.23 7.59 12.41
C LEU A 208 17.00 6.45 11.73
N SER A 209 17.63 5.58 12.50
CA SER A 209 18.32 4.41 11.97
C SER A 209 17.32 3.37 11.48
N VAL A 210 17.41 3.03 10.20
CA VAL A 210 16.51 2.10 9.52
C VAL A 210 17.28 1.09 8.67
N ARG A 211 16.58 0.03 8.30
CA ARG A 211 17.02 -1.01 7.39
C ARG A 211 16.05 -1.07 6.22
N LEU A 212 16.57 -0.95 5.00
CA LEU A 212 15.85 -1.21 3.77
C LEU A 212 15.95 -2.70 3.46
N GLU A 213 14.82 -3.37 3.31
CA GLU A 213 14.71 -4.75 2.87
C GLU A 213 14.03 -4.78 1.50
N VAL A 214 14.62 -5.51 0.56
CA VAL A 214 14.06 -5.71 -0.79
C VAL A 214 13.69 -7.17 -0.95
N SER A 215 12.44 -7.42 -1.29
CA SER A 215 11.94 -8.74 -1.67
C SER A 215 11.50 -8.76 -3.12
N PHE A 216 11.83 -9.83 -3.83
CA PHE A 216 11.50 -10.00 -5.24
C PHE A 216 11.05 -11.43 -5.52
N ASP A 217 9.98 -11.56 -6.30
CA ASP A 217 9.45 -12.85 -6.75
C ASP A 217 9.30 -12.80 -8.28
N SER A 218 10.08 -13.65 -8.97
CA SER A 218 10.08 -13.71 -10.43
C SER A 218 8.85 -14.43 -11.00
N SER A 219 8.08 -15.13 -10.17
CA SER A 219 6.87 -15.86 -10.59
C SER A 219 5.64 -14.95 -10.71
N VAL A 220 5.68 -13.76 -10.09
CA VAL A 220 4.54 -12.83 -10.07
C VAL A 220 4.53 -11.97 -11.33
N SER A 221 3.37 -11.92 -11.99
CA SER A 221 3.17 -11.10 -13.19
C SER A 221 2.96 -9.63 -12.85
N TRP A 222 3.26 -8.75 -13.81
CA TRP A 222 2.98 -7.32 -13.69
C TRP A 222 1.59 -6.99 -14.29
N PRO A 223 0.77 -6.13 -13.65
CA PRO A 223 0.98 -5.52 -12.33
C PRO A 223 0.90 -6.54 -11.20
N VAL A 224 1.78 -6.39 -10.21
CA VAL A 224 1.88 -7.34 -9.10
C VAL A 224 0.76 -7.14 -8.09
N ASN A 225 0.43 -8.20 -7.36
CA ASN A 225 -0.35 -8.12 -6.14
C ASN A 225 0.62 -7.94 -4.95
N PRO A 226 0.79 -6.72 -4.42
CA PRO A 226 1.75 -6.47 -3.34
C PRO A 226 1.36 -7.18 -2.04
N ASP A 227 0.10 -7.56 -1.83
CA ASP A 227 -0.30 -8.25 -0.60
C ASP A 227 0.32 -9.66 -0.55
N VAL A 228 0.46 -10.32 -1.71
CA VAL A 228 1.18 -11.60 -1.84
C VAL A 228 2.68 -11.41 -1.57
N LEU A 229 3.27 -10.34 -2.09
CA LEU A 229 4.68 -10.01 -1.85
C LEU A 229 4.94 -9.67 -0.38
N GLU A 230 4.02 -8.95 0.27
CA GLU A 230 4.11 -8.61 1.68
C GLU A 230 3.96 -9.88 2.55
N ALA A 231 3.05 -10.79 2.22
CA ALA A 231 2.87 -12.06 2.93
C ALA A 231 4.11 -12.98 2.82
N ASN A 232 4.74 -13.02 1.65
CA ASN A 232 5.90 -13.88 1.35
C ASN A 232 7.25 -13.15 1.48
N HIS A 233 7.26 -11.94 2.07
CA HIS A 233 8.42 -11.08 2.08
C HIS A 233 9.68 -11.77 2.62
N SER A 234 9.58 -12.45 3.76
CA SER A 234 10.73 -13.12 4.39
C SER A 234 11.32 -14.24 3.53
N SER A 235 10.46 -14.94 2.77
CA SER A 235 10.88 -16.01 1.85
C SER A 235 11.49 -15.46 0.57
N ASN A 236 11.06 -14.28 0.16
CA ASN A 236 11.47 -13.61 -1.08
C ASN A 236 12.51 -12.50 -0.86
N LEU A 237 13.09 -12.40 0.34
CA LEU A 237 14.09 -11.39 0.68
C LEU A 237 15.38 -11.63 -0.12
N VAL A 238 15.81 -10.61 -0.87
CA VAL A 238 16.97 -10.69 -1.77
C VAL A 238 18.09 -9.71 -1.44
N ALA A 239 17.78 -8.59 -0.77
CA ALA A 239 18.78 -7.60 -0.39
C ALA A 239 18.37 -6.85 0.87
N THR A 240 19.37 -6.39 1.62
CA THR A 240 19.20 -5.66 2.88
C THR A 240 20.28 -4.59 3.01
N GLU A 241 19.89 -3.35 3.27
CA GLU A 241 20.80 -2.20 3.39
C GLU A 241 20.48 -1.37 4.64
N ASN A 242 21.50 -0.97 5.40
CA ASN A 242 21.31 -0.11 6.57
C ASN A 242 21.50 1.36 6.21
N MET A 243 20.67 2.25 6.76
CA MET A 243 20.75 3.69 6.51
C MET A 243 20.17 4.52 7.65
N ALA A 244 20.40 5.83 7.60
CA ALA A 244 19.81 6.79 8.52
C ALA A 244 18.91 7.76 7.75
N LEU A 245 17.68 7.94 8.23
CA LEU A 245 16.72 8.87 7.65
C LEU A 245 16.67 10.17 8.42
N ARG A 246 16.41 11.26 7.70
CA ARG A 246 16.22 12.61 8.26
C ARG A 246 15.01 13.27 7.62
N THR A 247 14.28 14.05 8.40
CA THR A 247 13.08 14.75 7.91
C THR A 247 13.41 15.68 6.74
N GLY A 248 12.58 15.65 5.70
CA GLY A 248 12.72 16.49 4.52
C GLY A 248 13.87 16.12 3.59
N ARG A 249 14.56 14.99 3.83
CA ARG A 249 15.62 14.49 2.96
C ARG A 249 15.16 13.36 2.05
N MET A 250 15.83 13.27 0.90
CA MET A 250 15.69 12.19 -0.06
C MET A 250 17.00 11.43 -0.15
N GLU A 251 16.97 10.16 0.22
CA GLU A 251 18.08 9.23 0.01
C GLU A 251 17.91 8.52 -1.34
N LYS A 252 19.04 8.26 -2.03
CA LYS A 252 19.06 7.54 -3.31
C LYS A 252 19.93 6.31 -3.17
N ILE A 253 19.41 5.16 -3.58
CA ILE A 253 20.05 3.87 -3.41
C ILE A 253 19.96 3.09 -4.71
N ASN A 254 21.04 2.42 -5.09
CA ASN A 254 21.05 1.47 -6.19
C ASN A 254 21.27 0.07 -5.62
N ILE A 255 20.39 -0.87 -5.96
CA ILE A 255 20.44 -2.26 -5.53
C ILE A 255 20.53 -3.12 -6.77
N VAL A 256 21.63 -3.86 -6.89
CA VAL A 256 21.83 -4.84 -7.96
C VAL A 256 21.63 -6.23 -7.37
N LEU A 257 20.57 -6.90 -7.82
CA LEU A 257 20.27 -8.29 -7.48
C LEU A 257 21.22 -9.20 -8.26
N ASN A 258 21.79 -10.17 -7.54
CA ASN A 258 22.63 -11.23 -8.11
C ASN A 258 21.81 -12.36 -8.72
#